data_AF-A0A3N5MFA8-F1
#
_entry.id   AF-A0A3N5MFA8-F1
#
_cell.length_a   1.000
_cell.length_b   1.000
_cell.length_c   1.000
_cell.angle_alpha   90.00
_cell.angle_beta   90.00
_cell.angle_gamma   90.00
#
_symmetry.space_group_name_H-M   'P 1'
#
loop_
_entity.id
_entity.type
_entity.pdbx_description
1 polymer ?
#
loop_
_entity_poly.entity_id
_entity_poly.type
_entity_poly.pdbx_seq_one_letter_code
_entity_poly.pdbx_strand_id
1 'polypeptide(L)' 'MIRLGGPEIIILLAIVILLFGAGRIAKIGRELGTGIRSFREAITGSEKASGEEDK' A
#
# COMPACT_ATOMS: atom_id res chain seq x y z
N MET A 1 -24.19 -17.09 13.74
CA MET A 1 -23.09 -17.05 12.74
C MET A 1 -22.76 -15.59 12.47
N ILE A 2 -21.56 -15.15 12.83
CA ILE A 2 -21.10 -13.78 12.58
C ILE A 2 -20.99 -13.62 11.07
N ARG A 3 -21.90 -12.86 10.46
CA ARG A 3 -21.74 -12.44 9.07
C ARG A 3 -20.80 -11.25 9.12
N LEU A 4 -19.58 -11.40 8.60
CA LEU A 4 -18.71 -10.24 8.33
C LEU A 4 -19.35 -9.46 7.19
N GLY A 5 -20.32 -8.62 7.51
CA GLY A 5 -20.82 -7.60 6.60
C GLY A 5 -19.84 -6.43 6.50
N GLY A 6 -20.07 -5.57 5.52
CA GLY A 6 -19.35 -4.30 5.39
C GLY A 6 -19.32 -3.46 6.68
N PRO A 7 -20.42 -3.35 7.46
CA PRO A 7 -20.44 -2.58 8.70
C PRO A 7 -19.50 -3.12 9.78
N GLU A 8 -19.46 -4.44 9.98
CA GLU A 8 -18.63 -5.06 11.01
C GLU A 8 -17.12 -4.87 10.73
N ILE A 9 -16.72 -4.93 9.46
CA ILE A 9 -15.33 -4.69 9.05
C ILE A 9 -14.93 -3.23 9.34
N ILE A 10 -15.81 -2.26 9.09
CA ILE A 10 -15.54 -0.84 9.37
C ILE A 10 -15.36 -0.61 10.86
N ILE A 11 -16.19 -1.22 11.71
CA ILE A 11 -16.08 -1.11 13.17
C ILE A 11 -14.75 -1.69 13.65
N LEU A 12 -14.35 -2.85 13.14
CA LEU A 12 -13.05 -3.44 13.47
C LEU A 12 -11.90 -2.54 13.05
N LEU A 13 -11.97 -1.96 11.85
CA LEU A 13 -10.97 -1.03 11.33
C LEU A 13 -10.84 0.22 12.23
N ALA A 14 -11.98 0.75 12.69
CA ALA A 14 -12.01 1.89 13.60
C ALA A 14 -11.34 1.57 14.95
N ILE A 15 -11.57 0.36 15.50
CA ILE A 15 -10.89 -0.10 16.73
C ILE A 15 -9.38 -0.20 16.51
N VAL A 16 -8.94 -0.81 15.41
CA VAL A 16 -7.51 -0.90 15.06
C VAL A 16 -6.89 0.49 14.95
N ILE A 17 -7.56 1.43 14.28
CA ILE A 17 -7.08 2.81 14.16
C ILE A 17 -7.02 3.51 15.53
N LEU A 18 -7.96 3.25 16.44
CA LEU A 18 -7.96 3.82 17.78
C LEU A 18 -6.80 3.28 18.64
N LEU A 19 -6.51 1.96 18.55
CA LEU A 19 -5.43 1.32 19.30
C LEU A 19 -4.04 1.71 18.81
N PHE A 20 -3.83 1.70 17.50
CA PHE A 20 -2.52 1.99 16.91
C PHE A 20 -2.32 3.48 16.60
N GLY A 21 -3.40 4.24 16.49
CA GLY A 21 -3.42 5.63 16.06
C GLY A 21 -3.32 5.79 14.54
N ALA A 22 -4.06 6.75 13.98
CA ALA A 22 -4.02 7.06 12.55
C ALA A 22 -2.61 7.44 12.05
N GLY A 23 -1.81 8.10 12.89
CA GLY A 23 -0.45 8.51 12.55
C GLY A 23 0.52 7.34 12.35
N ARG A 24 0.46 6.28 13.18
CA ARG A 24 1.32 5.10 13.02
C ARG A 24 0.97 4.31 11.78
N ILE A 25 -0.33 4.11 11.52
CA ILE A 25 -0.82 3.42 10.32
C ILE A 25 -0.39 4.19 9.07
N ALA A 26 -0.53 5.52 9.06
CA ALA A 26 -0.10 6.35 7.94
C ALA A 26 1.42 6.30 7.71
N LYS A 27 2.23 6.28 8.79
CA LYS A 27 3.69 6.14 8.70
C LYS A 27 4.10 4.82 8.05
N ILE A 28 3.54 3.71 8.53
CA ILE A 28 3.79 2.37 7.98
C ILE A 28 3.32 2.29 6.51
N GLY A 29 2.13 2.82 6.21
CA GLY A 29 1.61 2.87 4.84
C GLY A 29 2.50 3.67 3.88
N ARG A 30 3.07 4.79 4.32
CA ARG A 30 4.02 5.59 3.51
C ARG A 30 5.32 4.83 3.24
N GLU A 31 5.87 4.17 4.25
CA GLU A 31 7.10 3.37 4.14
C GLU A 31 6.89 2.17 3.20
N LEU A 32 5.80 1.41 3.38
CA LEU A 32 5.40 0.32 2.50
C LEU A 32 5.10 0.80 1.07
N GLY A 33 4.37 1.91 0.92
CA GLY A 33 4.03 2.47 -0.39
C GLY A 33 5.27 2.90 -1.17
N THR A 34 6.26 3.47 -0.50
CA THR A 34 7.54 3.83 -1.11
C THR A 34 8.30 2.57 -1.55
N GLY A 35 8.37 1.54 -0.71
CA GLY A 35 8.99 0.26 -1.05
C GLY A 35 8.32 -0.43 -2.25
N ILE A 36 6.98 -0.48 -2.27
CA ILE A 36 6.21 -1.04 -3.39
C ILE A 36 6.44 -0.24 -4.67
N ARG A 37 6.51 1.09 -4.58
CA ARG A 37 6.77 1.95 -5.73
C ARG A 37 8.16 1.69 -6.31
N SER A 38 9.20 1.68 -5.49
CA SER A 38 10.57 1.37 -5.94
C SER A 38 10.69 -0.05 -6.50
N PHE A 39 9.99 -1.02 -5.91
CA PHE A 39 9.92 -2.39 -6.42
C PHE A 39 9.27 -2.45 -7.80
N ARG A 40 8.15 -1.74 -7.99
CA ARG A 40 7.48 -1.62 -9.28
C ARG A 40 8.36 -0.92 -10.31
N GLU A 41 9.05 0.16 -9.93
CA GLU A 41 9.97 0.88 -10.80
C GLU A 41 11.18 0.04 -11.21
N ALA A 42 11.71 -0.82 -10.32
CA ALA A 42 12.78 -1.75 -10.68
C ALA A 42 12.31 -2.82 -11.68
N ILE A 43 11.11 -3.38 -11.48
CA ILE A 43 10.54 -4.39 -12.39
C ILE A 43 10.18 -3.77 -13.75
N THR A 44 9.54 -2.60 -13.77
CA THR A 44 9.13 -1.92 -15.02
C THR A 44 10.28 -1.17 -15.70
N GLY A 45 11.27 -0.69 -14.95
CA GLY A 45 12.46 0.01 -15.46
C GLY A 45 13.36 -0.90 -16.29
N SER A 46 13.39 -2.21 -15.98
CA SER A 46 14.01 -3.21 -16.85
C SER A 46 13.31 -3.38 -18.20
N GLU A 47 12.05 -2.97 -18.33
CA GLU A 47 11.28 -3.07 -19.58
C GLU A 47 11.40 -1.80 -20.45
N LYS A 48 11.71 -0.64 -19.85
CA LYS A 48 11.87 0.63 -20.59
C LYS A 48 13.26 0.92 -21.13
N ALA A 49 14.28 0.14 -20.79
CA ALA A 49 15.65 0.36 -21.26
C ALA A 49 15.93 -0.12 -22.71
N SER A 50 14.92 -0.58 -23.45
CA SER A 50 15.08 -1.16 -24.79
C SER A 50 14.51 -0.31 -25.95
N GLY A 51 14.24 0.99 -25.76
CA GLY A 51 13.48 1.76 -26.76
C GLY A 51 13.86 3.23 -26.97
N GLU A 52 15.05 3.68 -26.58
CA GLU A 52 15.42 5.10 -26.80
C GLU A 52 16.93 5.30 -26.99
N GLU A 53 17.54 4.51 -27.86
CA GLU A 53 18.82 4.82 -28.51
C GLU A 53 18.75 4.36 -29.98
N ASP A 54 18.09 5.15 -30.83
CA ASP A 54 18.42 5.16 -32.25
C ASP A 54 18.30 6.61 -32.73
N LYS A 55 19.48 7.22 -32.87
CA LYS A 55 19.72 8.55 -33.40
C LYS A 55 20.62 8.38 -34.61
#